data_AF-A0A453F4H0-F1
#
_entry.id   AF-A0A453F4H0-F1
#
_cell.length_a   1.000
_cell.length_b   1.000
_cell.length_c   1.000
_cell.angle_alpha   90.00
_cell.angle_beta   90.00
_cell.angle_gamma   90.00
#
_symmetry.space_group_name_H-M   'P 1'
#
loop_
_entity.id
_entity.type
_entity.pdbx_description
1 polymer ?
#
loop_
_entity_poly.entity_id
_entity_poly.type
_entity_poly.pdbx_seq_one_letter_code
_entity_poly.pdbx_strand_id
1 'polypeptide(L)'
;MSFDWEDLFPLVTVRKLVRDVSDHNPLLLSSGAKKNTSHQHEFRFELSWLRDDNFYPTAKRIWDQPVRADDPIDILNIKLKWLKKYFKGWGSNVF
;
A
#
# COMPACT_ATOMS: atom_id res chain seq x y z
N MET A 1 -2.92 12.29 32.93
CA MET A 1 -1.73 11.86 32.17
C MET A 1 -0.69 11.46 33.19
N SER A 2 -0.02 10.32 33.01
CA SER A 2 1.02 9.88 33.96
C SER A 2 2.36 10.43 33.50
N PHE A 3 3.04 11.18 34.36
CA PHE A 3 4.36 11.75 34.06
C PHE A 3 5.36 10.67 33.62
N ASP A 4 5.34 9.51 34.27
CA ASP A 4 6.18 8.36 33.92
C ASP A 4 6.05 7.92 32.46
N TRP A 5 4.88 8.12 31.85
CA TRP A 5 4.63 7.75 30.46
C TRP A 5 5.18 8.79 29.48
N GLU A 6 5.06 10.08 29.81
CA GLU A 6 5.59 11.16 28.98
C GLU A 6 7.13 11.13 28.96
N ASP A 7 7.76 10.76 30.08
CA ASP A 7 9.22 10.56 30.17
C ASP A 7 9.70 9.38 29.31
N LEU A 8 8.93 8.29 29.23
CA LEU A 8 9.26 7.14 28.39
C LEU A 8 9.06 7.42 26.89
N PHE A 9 8.16 8.35 26.55
CA PHE A 9 7.76 8.62 25.17
C PHE A 9 7.76 10.11 24.82
N PRO A 10 8.89 10.82 24.95
CA PRO A 10 8.96 12.28 24.84
C PRO A 10 8.67 12.82 23.43
N LEU A 11 8.71 11.95 22.42
CA LEU A 11 8.41 12.28 21.02
C LEU A 11 6.96 12.01 20.62
N VAL A 12 6.16 11.42 21.51
CA VAL A 12 4.76 11.16 21.22
C VAL A 12 3.99 12.47 21.26
N THR A 13 3.23 12.73 20.19
CA THR A 13 2.33 13.87 20.06
C THR A 13 0.91 13.37 19.86
N VAL A 14 -0.05 14.04 20.48
CA VAL A 14 -1.49 13.81 20.24
C VAL A 14 -2.06 15.05 19.61
N ARG A 15 -2.70 14.90 18.45
CA ARG A 15 -3.43 16.00 17.80
C ARG A 15 -4.90 15.62 17.59
N LYS A 16 -5.78 16.58 17.84
CA LYS A 16 -7.22 16.44 17.57
C LYS A 16 -7.47 16.70 16.09
N LEU A 17 -8.10 15.75 15.40
CA LEU A 17 -8.50 15.94 14.00
C LEU A 17 -9.82 16.71 13.92
N VAL A 18 -9.99 17.47 12.83
CA VAL A 18 -11.21 18.23 12.58
C VAL A 18 -12.37 17.26 12.33
N ARG A 19 -13.53 17.62 12.87
CA ARG A 19 -14.77 16.87 12.81
C ARG A 19 -15.44 17.13 11.46
N ASP A 20 -15.68 16.08 10.68
CA ASP A 20 -16.37 16.19 9.38
C ASP A 20 -17.84 15.74 9.49
N VAL A 21 -18.09 14.53 10.00
CA VAL A 21 -19.46 13.93 10.01
C VAL A 21 -19.83 13.13 11.27
N SER A 22 -18.91 12.97 12.24
CA SER A 22 -19.15 12.23 13.49
C SER A 22 -19.32 13.17 14.69
N ASP A 23 -20.06 12.75 15.70
CA ASP A 23 -20.15 13.39 17.01
C ASP A 23 -18.89 13.18 17.88
N HIS A 24 -17.99 12.29 17.47
CA HIS A 24 -16.69 12.06 18.10
C HIS A 24 -15.56 12.85 17.41
N ASN A 25 -14.53 13.22 18.18
CA ASN A 25 -13.31 13.82 17.65
C ASN A 25 -12.20 12.76 17.61
N PRO A 26 -11.71 12.36 16.42
CA PRO A 26 -10.59 11.44 16.35
C PRO A 26 -9.34 12.09 16.97
N LEU A 27 -8.63 11.32 17.80
CA LEU A 27 -7.33 11.70 18.33
C LEU A 27 -6.25 10.94 17.55
N LEU A 28 -5.36 11.69 16.89
CA LEU A 28 -4.22 11.13 16.19
C LEU A 28 -3.00 11.12 17.11
N LEU A 29 -2.62 9.93 17.54
CA LEU A 29 -1.38 9.66 18.27
C LEU A 29 -0.25 9.42 17.28
N SER A 30 0.86 10.16 17.42
CA SER A 30 2.03 10.07 16.54
C SER A 30 3.28 9.91 17.41
N SER A 31 4.02 8.81 17.26
CA SER A 31 5.20 8.52 18.07
C SER A 31 6.48 9.26 17.67
N GLY A 32 6.38 10.25 16.77
CA GLY A 32 7.51 11.09 16.35
C GLY A 32 8.58 10.36 15.53
N ALA A 33 8.55 9.03 15.49
CA ALA A 33 9.32 8.23 14.56
C ALA A 33 8.82 8.51 13.14
N LYS A 34 9.49 9.43 12.43
CA LYS A 34 9.54 9.34 10.98
C LYS A 34 10.12 7.97 10.71
N LYS A 35 9.26 7.00 10.37
CA LYS A 35 9.71 5.79 9.69
C LYS A 35 10.25 6.27 8.34
N ASN A 36 11.48 6.78 8.34
CA ASN A 36 12.37 6.80 7.19
C ASN A 36 12.78 5.36 6.92
N THR A 37 11.79 4.48 6.81
CA THR A 37 12.00 3.21 6.19
C THR A 37 11.52 3.44 4.78
N SER A 38 12.48 3.75 3.92
CA SER A 38 12.48 3.21 2.56
C SER A 38 12.44 1.67 2.65
N HIS A 39 11.44 1.10 3.31
CA HIS A 39 11.05 -0.26 3.03
C HIS A 39 10.62 -0.17 1.57
N GLN A 40 11.40 -0.82 0.69
CA GLN A 40 10.84 -1.21 -0.58
C GLN A 40 9.52 -1.90 -0.24
N HIS A 41 8.40 -1.20 -0.45
CA HIS A 41 7.10 -1.80 -0.24
C HIS A 41 7.09 -3.07 -1.10
N GLU A 42 7.07 -4.21 -0.41
CA GLU A 42 6.82 -5.49 -1.03
C GLU A 42 5.52 -5.35 -1.81
N PHE A 43 5.48 -5.99 -2.97
CA PHE A 43 4.23 -6.01 -3.72
C PHE A 43 3.22 -6.80 -2.90
N ARG A 44 2.12 -6.12 -2.53
CA ARG A 44 0.98 -6.73 -1.87
C ARG A 44 -0.20 -6.62 -2.81
N PHE A 45 -0.85 -7.75 -3.03
CA PHE A 45 -2.10 -7.76 -3.75
C PHE A 45 -3.18 -7.20 -2.83
N GLU A 46 -3.97 -6.24 -3.31
CA GLU A 46 -5.09 -5.70 -2.55
C GLU A 46 -6.40 -6.29 -3.06
N LEU A 47 -7.22 -6.81 -2.15
CA LEU A 47 -8.52 -7.40 -2.49
C LEU A 47 -9.51 -6.35 -3.04
N SER A 48 -9.30 -5.07 -2.75
CA SER A 48 -10.08 -3.97 -3.32
C SER A 48 -9.99 -3.93 -4.84
N TRP A 49 -8.86 -4.33 -5.43
CA TRP A 49 -8.69 -4.33 -6.89
C TRP A 49 -9.68 -5.27 -7.58
N LEU A 50 -10.07 -6.38 -6.95
CA LEU A 50 -11.06 -7.31 -7.50
C LEU A 50 -12.46 -6.69 -7.65
N ARG A 51 -12.72 -5.56 -6.98
CA ARG A 51 -13.99 -4.84 -7.07
C ARG A 51 -14.03 -3.86 -8.24
N ASP A 52 -12.89 -3.57 -8.87
CA ASP A 52 -12.81 -2.73 -10.05
C ASP A 52 -13.04 -3.58 -11.31
N ASP A 53 -14.06 -3.23 -12.10
CA ASP A 53 -14.42 -3.94 -13.34
C ASP A 53 -13.25 -3.97 -14.35
N ASN A 54 -12.32 -3.02 -14.27
CA ASN A 54 -11.16 -2.94 -15.16
C ASN A 54 -9.99 -3.81 -14.70
N PHE A 55 -10.03 -4.37 -13.49
CA PHE A 55 -8.92 -5.17 -12.96
C PHE A 55 -8.64 -6.39 -13.84
N TYR A 56 -9.65 -7.23 -14.06
CA TYR A 56 -9.47 -8.48 -14.83
C TYR A 56 -9.10 -8.22 -16.30
N PRO A 57 -9.79 -7.33 -17.04
CA PRO A 57 -9.39 -6.96 -18.40
C PRO A 57 -7.94 -6.47 -18.49
N THR A 58 -7.51 -5.66 -17.53
CA THR A 58 -6.15 -5.10 -17.50
C THR A 58 -5.10 -6.16 -17.17
N ALA A 59 -5.36 -7.00 -16.17
CA ALA A 59 -4.47 -8.10 -15.80
C ALA A 59 -4.32 -9.09 -16.96
N LYS A 60 -5.42 -9.46 -17.64
CA LYS A 60 -5.42 -10.33 -18.81
C LYS A 60 -4.60 -9.74 -19.96
N ARG A 61 -4.82 -8.45 -20.29
CA ARG A 61 -4.07 -7.76 -21.34
C ARG A 61 -2.56 -7.78 -21.09
N ILE A 62 -2.12 -7.63 -19.83
CA ILE A 62 -0.70 -7.71 -19.45
C ILE A 62 -0.19 -9.15 -19.53
N TRP A 63 -1.00 -10.09 -19.04
CA TRP A 63 -0.65 -11.50 -19.03
C TRP A 63 -0.49 -12.07 -20.44
N ASP A 64 -1.34 -11.68 -21.38
CA ASP A 64 -1.34 -12.21 -22.76
C ASP A 64 -0.22 -11.63 -23.62
N GLN A 65 0.60 -10.70 -23.10
CA GLN A 65 1.75 -10.17 -23.84
C GLN A 65 2.77 -11.28 -24.15
N PRO A 66 3.28 -11.33 -25.40
CA PRO A 66 4.25 -12.34 -25.81
C PRO A 66 5.58 -12.14 -25.06
N VAL A 67 6.19 -13.24 -24.64
CA VAL A 67 7.48 -13.25 -23.96
C VAL A 67 8.52 -13.88 -24.89
N ARG A 68 9.69 -13.26 -25.00
CA ARG A 68 10.84 -13.81 -25.73
C ARG A 68 11.72 -14.62 -24.78
N ALA A 69 11.25 -15.80 -24.40
CA ALA A 69 11.98 -16.78 -23.60
C ALA A 69 11.43 -18.17 -23.91
N ASP A 70 12.28 -19.18 -23.87
CA ASP A 70 11.90 -20.58 -24.12
C ASP A 70 11.69 -21.36 -22.81
N ASP A 71 12.36 -20.94 -21.73
CA ASP A 71 12.22 -21.57 -20.42
C ASP A 71 10.87 -21.19 -19.76
N PRO A 72 10.05 -22.18 -19.34
CA PRO A 72 8.75 -21.90 -18.73
C PRO A 72 8.81 -21.09 -17.43
N ILE A 73 9.87 -21.25 -16.64
CA ILE A 73 10.05 -20.52 -15.38
C ILE A 73 10.39 -19.06 -15.68
N ASP A 74 11.23 -18.81 -16.68
CA ASP A 74 11.53 -17.45 -17.15
C ASP A 74 10.28 -16.75 -17.70
N ILE A 75 9.47 -17.45 -18.50
CA ILE A 75 8.19 -16.92 -19.01
C ILE A 75 7.28 -16.51 -17.85
N LEU A 76 7.12 -17.39 -16.86
CA LEU A 76 6.29 -17.11 -15.68
C LEU A 76 6.82 -15.91 -14.89
N ASN A 77 8.13 -15.88 -14.60
CA ASN A 77 8.78 -14.80 -13.86
C ASN A 77 8.63 -13.45 -14.57
N ILE A 78 8.76 -13.42 -15.90
CA ILE A 78 8.57 -12.20 -16.69
C ILE A 78 7.13 -11.71 -16.59
N LYS A 79 6.14 -12.60 -16.77
CA LYS A 79 4.72 -12.23 -16.67
C LYS A 79 4.36 -11.72 -15.27
N LEU A 80 4.80 -12.39 -14.21
CA LEU A 80 4.61 -11.95 -12.83
C LEU A 80 5.27 -10.60 -12.55
N LYS A 81 6.47 -10.37 -13.11
CA LYS A 81 7.19 -9.09 -12.98
C LYS A 81 6.43 -7.95 -13.65
N TRP A 82 5.82 -8.17 -14.82
CA TRP A 82 5.02 -7.16 -15.51
C TRP A 82 3.75 -6.81 -14.73
N LEU A 83 3.01 -7.83 -14.26
CA LEU A 83 1.84 -7.63 -13.40
C LEU A 83 2.23 -6.84 -12.14
N LYS A 84 3.26 -7.27 -11.42
CA LYS A 84 3.76 -6.57 -10.24
C LYS A 84 4.12 -5.12 -10.54
N LYS A 85 4.85 -4.85 -11.62
CA LYS A 85 5.28 -3.49 -11.99
C LYS A 85 4.08 -2.58 -12.25
N TYR A 86 3.08 -3.09 -12.96
CA TYR A 86 1.88 -2.32 -13.29
C TYR A 86 1.03 -2.06 -12.04
N PHE A 87 0.72 -3.11 -11.28
CA PHE A 87 -0.19 -3.01 -10.14
C PHE A 87 0.42 -2.34 -8.90
N LYS A 88 1.75 -2.22 -8.80
CA LYS A 88 2.39 -1.47 -7.71
C LYS A 88 1.95 0.00 -7.63
N GLY A 89 1.51 0.59 -8.76
CA GLY A 89 0.98 1.95 -8.82
C GLY A 89 -0.54 2.04 -9.03
N TRP A 90 -1.24 0.90 -9.07
CA TRP A 90 -2.69 0.88 -9.31
C TRP A 90 -3.46 1.40 -8.10
N GLY A 91 -3.16 0.86 -6.91
CA GLY A 91 -3.81 1.25 -5.66
C GLY A 91 -3.73 2.76 -5.39
N SER A 92 -2.56 3.37 -5.58
CA SER A 92 -2.34 4.80 -5.31
C SER A 92 -2.95 5.78 -6.33
N ASN A 93 -3.35 5.29 -7.51
CA ASN A 93 -3.94 6.13 -8.56
C ASN A 93 -5.46 5.98 -8.65
N VAL A 94 -6.01 4.89 -8.10
CA VAL A 94 -7.43 4.54 -8.19
C VAL A 94 -8.15 4.72 -6.84
N PHE A 95 -7.43 4.62 -5.71
CA PHE A 95 -7.99 4.72 -4.36
C PHE A 95 -7.26 5.76 -3.49
#